data_AF-A0A060XIX7-F1
#
_entry.id   AF-A0A060XIX7-F1
#
_cell.length_a   1.000
_cell.length_b   1.000
_cell.length_c   1.000
_cell.angle_alpha   90.00
_cell.angle_beta   90.00
_cell.angle_gamma   90.00
#
_symmetry.space_group_name_H-M   'P 1'
#
loop_
_entity.id
_entity.type
_entity.pdbx_description
1 polymer ?
#
loop_
_entity_poly.entity_id
_entity_poly.type
_entity_poly.pdbx_seq_one_letter_code
_entity_poly.pdbx_strand_id
1 'polypeptide(L)' 'MTYTDQTKQSPETQAAIEHEVRKLLKDSYERARALLKSHAKEHQNLANALLQYETLDAREIKMVLEGKGLETR' A
#
# COMPACT_ATOMS: atom_id res chain seq x y z
N MET A 1 -4.26 -6.49 -27.86
CA MET A 1 -5.17 -6.28 -26.72
C MET A 1 -6.10 -5.15 -27.08
N THR A 2 -7.35 -5.46 -27.43
CA THR A 2 -8.34 -4.45 -27.80
C THR A 2 -8.75 -3.69 -26.54
N TYR A 3 -8.34 -2.42 -26.44
CA TYR A 3 -8.96 -1.46 -25.53
C TYR A 3 -10.44 -1.40 -25.88
N THR A 4 -11.27 -1.94 -24.99
CA THR A 4 -12.73 -1.87 -25.12
C THR A 4 -13.10 -0.40 -25.23
N ASP A 5 -13.61 -0.02 -26.38
CA ASP A 5 -14.05 1.32 -26.75
C ASP A 5 -15.03 1.87 -25.69
N GLN A 6 -14.52 2.66 -24.73
CA GLN A 6 -15.29 3.29 -23.65
C GLN A 6 -16.30 4.32 -24.17
N THR A 7 -16.30 4.61 -25.47
CA THR A 7 -17.13 5.62 -26.12
C THR A 7 -18.59 5.17 -26.37
N LYS A 8 -18.95 3.91 -26.08
CA LYS A 8 -20.32 3.37 -26.29
C LYS A 8 -21.24 3.39 -25.07
N GLN A 9 -20.85 4.00 -23.96
CA GLN A 9 -21.70 4.07 -22.76
C GLN A 9 -22.32 5.46 -22.62
N SER A 10 -23.56 5.51 -22.12
CA SER A 10 -24.24 6.79 -21.89
C SER A 10 -23.44 7.63 -20.88
N PRO A 11 -23.48 8.97 -20.97
CA PRO A 11 -22.76 9.85 -20.05
C PRO A 11 -23.06 9.55 -18.57
N GLU A 12 -24.28 9.14 -18.25
CA GLU A 12 -24.70 8.75 -16.90
C GLU A 12 -24.00 7.47 -16.44
N THR A 13 -23.86 6.50 -17.34
CA THR A 13 -23.17 5.23 -17.04
C THR A 13 -21.67 5.48 -16.83
N GLN A 14 -21.05 6.32 -17.65
CA GLN A 14 -19.64 6.71 -17.48
C GLN A 14 -19.43 7.44 -16.15
N ALA A 15 -20.30 8.40 -15.80
CA ALA A 15 -20.22 9.11 -14.54
C ALA A 15 -20.36 8.17 -13.31
N ALA A 16 -21.26 7.19 -13.39
CA ALA A 16 -21.41 6.17 -12.35
C ALA A 16 -20.16 5.30 -12.21
N ILE A 17 -19.56 4.87 -13.32
CA ILE A 17 -18.32 4.09 -13.30
C ILE A 17 -17.19 4.89 -12.66
N GLU A 18 -16.98 6.13 -13.10
CA GLU A 18 -15.93 6.96 -12.51
C GLU A 18 -16.16 7.20 -11.01
N HIS A 19 -17.40 7.37 -10.57
CA HIS A 19 -17.73 7.52 -9.15
C HIS A 19 -17.29 6.28 -8.36
N GLU A 20 -17.64 5.08 -8.82
CA GLU A 20 -17.26 3.83 -8.16
C GLU A 20 -15.74 3.61 -8.17
N VAL A 21 -15.06 3.95 -9.27
CA VAL A 21 -13.59 3.89 -9.34
C VAL A 21 -12.96 4.84 -8.30
N ARG A 22 -13.43 6.09 -8.23
CA ARG A 22 -12.93 7.06 -7.24
C ARG A 22 -13.17 6.59 -5.81
N LYS A 23 -14.35 6.04 -5.54
CA LYS A 23 -14.72 5.48 -4.23
C LYS A 23 -13.81 4.31 -3.86
N LEU A 24 -13.62 3.35 -4.78
CA LEU A 24 -12.76 2.20 -4.57
C LEU A 24 -11.31 2.60 -4.25
N LEU A 25 -10.76 3.57 -4.99
CA LEU A 25 -9.41 4.07 -4.76
C LEU A 25 -9.30 4.77 -3.40
N LYS A 26 -10.26 5.63 -3.07
CA LYS A 26 -10.30 6.32 -1.77
C LYS A 26 -10.38 5.33 -0.62
N ASP A 27 -11.27 4.35 -0.70
CA ASP A 27 -11.43 3.35 0.35
C ASP A 27 -10.17 2.50 0.50
N SER A 28 -9.52 2.15 -0.61
CA SER A 28 -8.25 1.40 -0.58
C SER A 28 -7.12 2.20 0.04
N TYR A 29 -7.03 3.49 -0.28
CA TYR A 29 -6.07 4.41 0.34
C TYR A 29 -6.30 4.53 1.85
N GLU A 30 -7.52 4.79 2.29
CA GLU A 30 -7.83 4.94 3.71
C GLU A 30 -7.59 3.63 4.48
N ARG A 31 -7.92 2.47 3.92
CA ARG A 31 -7.60 1.17 4.54
C ARG A 31 -6.10 0.99 4.71
N ALA A 32 -5.30 1.23 3.67
CA ALA A 32 -3.85 1.10 3.73
C ALA A 32 -3.24 2.08 4.75
N ARG A 33 -3.71 3.33 4.73
CA ARG A 33 -3.28 4.37 5.69
C ARG A 33 -3.65 4.02 7.12
N ALA A 34 -4.85 3.50 7.37
CA ALA A 34 -5.27 3.06 8.69
C ALA A 34 -4.40 1.91 9.20
N LEU A 35 -4.08 0.94 8.33
CA LEU A 35 -3.19 -0.18 8.65
C LEU A 35 -1.77 0.29 9.01
N LEU A 36 -1.19 1.19 8.20
CA LEU A 36 0.14 1.73 8.50
C LEU A 36 0.15 2.54 9.80
N LYS A 37 -0.94 3.25 10.11
CA LYS A 37 -1.09 3.98 11.37
C LYS A 37 -1.29 3.07 12.58
N SER A 38 -2.06 1.98 12.45
CA SER A 38 -2.25 1.03 13.56
C SER A 38 -0.95 0.32 13.92
N HIS A 39 -0.09 0.08 12.92
CA HIS A 39 1.25 -0.51 13.07
C HIS A 39 2.36 0.54 13.00
N ALA A 40 2.11 1.76 13.53
CA ALA A 40 3.06 2.86 13.42
C ALA A 40 4.43 2.54 14.03
N LYS A 41 4.47 1.72 15.09
CA LYS A 41 5.73 1.31 15.74
C LYS A 41 6.54 0.39 14.84
N GLU A 42 5.92 -0.65 14.29
CA GLU A 42 6.55 -1.59 13.37
C GLU A 42 6.98 -0.88 12.08
N HIS A 43 6.17 0.04 11.56
CA HIS A 43 6.50 0.87 10.41
C HIS A 43 7.72 1.77 10.68
N GLN A 44 7.79 2.42 11.84
CA GLN A 44 8.95 3.23 12.25
C GLN A 44 10.21 2.38 12.40
N ASN A 45 10.10 1.18 12.98
CA ASN A 45 11.21 0.25 13.12
C ASN A 45 11.75 -0.17 11.74
N LEU A 46 10.86 -0.46 10.79
CA LEU A 46 11.25 -0.82 9.42
C LEU A 46 11.97 0.34 8.71
N ALA A 47 11.47 1.57 8.87
CA ALA A 47 12.11 2.75 8.32
C ALA A 47 13.51 2.98 8.92
N ASN A 48 13.64 2.85 10.24
CA ASN A 48 14.94 2.98 10.91
C ASN A 48 15.92 1.89 10.49
N ALA A 49 15.46 0.65 10.34
CA ALA A 49 16.28 -0.45 9.85
C ALA A 49 16.75 -0.20 8.41
N LEU A 50 15.89 0.27 7.51
CA LEU A 50 16.28 0.63 6.15
C LEU A 50 17.30 1.78 6.11
N LEU A 51 17.20 2.75 7.03
CA LEU A 51 18.20 3.83 7.14
C LEU A 51 19.57 3.31 7.62
N GLN A 52 19.59 2.25 8.42
CA GLN A 52 20.84 1.68 8.96
C GLN A 52 21.49 0.68 8.01
N TYR A 53 20.70 -0.17 7.34
CA TYR A 53 21.17 -1.31 6.55
C TYR A 53 20.97 -1.15 5.03
N GLU A 54 20.35 -0.05 4.58
CA GLU A 54 20.04 0.33 3.19
C GLU A 54 19.06 -0.59 2.44
N THR A 55 19.18 -1.90 2.64
CA THR A 55 18.33 -2.93 2.06
C THR A 55 18.01 -4.00 3.11
N LEU A 56 16.85 -4.64 2.98
CA LEU A 56 16.41 -5.71 3.87
C LEU A 56 15.85 -6.88 3.05
N ASP A 57 16.27 -8.08 3.38
CA ASP A 57 15.68 -9.31 2.88
C ASP A 57 14.34 -9.61 3.57
N ALA A 58 13.50 -10.43 2.93
CA ALA A 58 12.20 -10.83 3.49
C ALA A 58 12.28 -11.44 4.89
N ARG A 59 13.40 -12.10 5.24
CA ARG A 59 13.65 -12.63 6.59
C ARG A 59 13.90 -11.52 7.61
N GLU A 60 14.69 -10.53 7.24
CA GLU A 60 15.05 -9.37 8.07
C GLU A 60 13.84 -8.48 8.31
N ILE A 61 13.01 -8.25 7.29
CA ILE A 61 11.74 -7.52 7.43
C ILE A 61 10.86 -8.17 8.50
N LYS A 62 10.70 -9.51 8.47
CA LYS A 62 9.90 -10.22 9.49
C LYS A 62 10.48 -10.06 10.89
N MET A 63 11.81 -10.14 11.04
CA MET A 63 12.46 -9.93 12.34
C MET A 63 12.22 -8.52 12.89
N VAL A 64 12.34 -7.48 12.04
CA VAL A 64 12.11 -6.08 12.42
C VAL A 64 10.65 -5.84 12.83
N LEU A 65 9.71 -6.44 12.10
CA LEU A 65 8.28 -6.37 12.43
C LEU A 65 7.95 -7.09 13.74
N GLU A 66 8.66 -8.18 14.06
CA GLU A 66 8.56 -8.88 15.36
C GLU A 66 9.29 -8.14 16.50
N GLY A 67 9.97 -7.03 16.21
CA GLY A 67 10.75 -6.26 17.18
C GLY A 67 12.06 -6.92 17.60
N LYS A 68 12.54 -7.90 16.82
CA LYS A 68 13.85 -8.52 17.02
C LYS A 68 14.93 -7.64 16.38
N GLY A 69 16.08 -7.56 17.04
CA GLY A 69 17.25 -6.85 16.49
C GLY A 69 17.75 -7.54 15.23
N LEU A 70 18.19 -6.75 14.26
CA LEU A 70 18.98 -7.25 13.14
C LEU A 70 20.41 -7.40 13.65
N GLU A 71 20.85 -8.64 13.83
CA GLU A 71 22.25 -8.91 14.16
C GLU A 71 23.10 -8.50 12.95
N THR A 72 24.17 -7.76 13.22
CA THR A 72 25.07 -7.25 12.18
C THR A 72 25.58 -8.41 11.33
N ARG A 73 25.34 -8.31 10.02
CA ARG A 73 25.88 -9.24 9.03
C ARG A 73 27.41 -9.20 8.97
#